data_AF-D2I8D7-F1
#
_entry.id   AF-D2I8D7-F1
#
_cell.length_a   1.000
_cell.length_b   1.000
_cell.length_c   1.000
_cell.angle_alpha   90.00
_cell.angle_beta   90.00
_cell.angle_gamma   90.00
#
_symmetry.space_group_name_H-M   'P 1'
#
loop_
_entity.id
_entity.type
_entity.pdbx_description
1 polymer ?
#
loop_
_entity_poly.entity_id
_entity_poly.type
_entity_poly.pdbx_seq_one_letter_code
_entity_poly.pdbx_strand_id
1 'polypeptide(L)'
;GPVGFMKNSISVSEDEEWKRIRTLLSPTFTSGKIKEMFPIIGQYGDMLVRNLRKEAEKGKPVNLKHIFGAYSMDVITSTSFGVNIDSLNNPQHPFVENAKNLFRFEFFDPFLFLILLFPFLTPVFERLNICVFPKSVTDFFTKSVKKMKESRLKDKQK
;
A
#
# COMPACT_ATOMS: atom_id res chain seq x y z
N GLY A 1 -2.18 -9.30 -18.86
CA GLY A 1 -0.81 -9.24 -18.34
C GLY A 1 -0.67 -9.92 -17.01
N PRO A 2 0.51 -10.50 -16.73
CA PRO A 2 0.92 -10.90 -15.38
C PRO A 2 0.76 -9.78 -14.35
N VAL A 3 0.87 -8.52 -14.77
CA VAL A 3 0.65 -7.32 -13.93
C VAL A 3 -0.80 -6.82 -13.91
N GLY A 4 -1.70 -7.37 -14.73
CA GLY A 4 -3.12 -6.99 -14.74
C GLY A 4 -3.36 -5.48 -14.92
N PHE A 5 -4.24 -4.91 -14.09
CA PHE A 5 -4.52 -3.47 -14.09
C PHE A 5 -3.37 -2.62 -13.49
N MET A 6 -2.44 -3.25 -12.77
CA MET A 6 -1.26 -2.55 -12.20
C MET A 6 -0.28 -2.09 -13.28
N LYS A 7 -0.47 -2.48 -14.55
CA LYS A 7 0.28 -1.92 -15.69
C LYS A 7 0.17 -0.39 -15.79
N ASN A 8 -0.92 0.19 -15.26
CA ASN A 8 -1.15 1.64 -15.21
C ASN A 8 -0.66 2.28 -13.89
N SER A 9 0.11 1.56 -13.06
CA SER A 9 0.73 2.15 -11.88
C SER A 9 2.02 2.88 -12.25
N ILE A 10 2.39 3.92 -11.49
CA ILE A 10 3.62 4.69 -11.73
C ILE A 10 4.91 3.84 -11.70
N SER A 11 4.89 2.70 -11.00
CA SER A 11 6.06 1.83 -10.88
C SER A 11 6.23 0.85 -12.05
N VAL A 12 5.20 0.71 -12.91
CA VAL A 12 5.17 -0.26 -14.01
C VAL A 12 4.93 0.41 -15.37
N SER A 13 4.18 1.51 -15.41
CA SER A 13 3.93 2.28 -16.63
C SER A 13 5.24 2.75 -17.28
N GLU A 14 5.23 2.92 -18.60
CA GLU A 14 6.38 3.34 -19.40
C GLU A 14 6.08 4.64 -20.17
N ASP A 15 7.15 5.29 -20.67
CA ASP A 15 7.11 6.44 -21.58
C ASP A 15 6.17 7.60 -21.17
N GLU A 16 5.31 8.05 -22.09
CA GLU A 16 4.41 9.19 -21.89
C GLU A 16 3.33 8.89 -20.83
N GLU A 17 2.91 7.63 -20.67
CA GLU A 17 1.95 7.27 -19.62
C GLU A 17 2.58 7.41 -18.24
N TRP A 18 3.81 6.93 -18.08
CA TRP A 18 4.59 7.15 -16.86
C TRP A 18 4.80 8.63 -16.57
N LYS A 19 5.21 9.40 -17.59
CA LYS A 19 5.46 10.84 -17.47
C LYS A 19 4.20 11.55 -17.01
N ARG A 20 3.04 11.23 -17.59
CA ARG A 20 1.73 11.77 -17.21
C ARG A 20 1.38 11.46 -15.76
N ILE A 21 1.49 10.19 -15.34
CA ILE A 21 1.16 9.78 -13.96
C ILE A 21 2.14 10.42 -12.97
N ARG A 22 3.44 10.47 -13.30
CA ARG A 22 4.47 11.07 -12.45
C ARG A 22 4.23 12.56 -12.25
N THR A 23 3.97 13.31 -13.32
CA THR A 23 3.62 14.74 -13.23
C THR A 23 2.40 14.97 -12.34
N LEU A 24 1.40 14.07 -12.37
CA LEU A 24 0.23 14.16 -11.50
C LEU A 24 0.53 13.90 -10.02
N LEU A 25 1.43 12.96 -9.71
CA LEU A 25 1.73 12.54 -8.33
C LEU A 25 2.86 13.35 -7.66
N SER A 26 3.76 13.97 -8.43
CA SER A 26 4.89 14.73 -7.88
C SER A 26 4.51 15.84 -6.88
N PRO A 27 3.42 16.62 -7.09
CA PRO A 27 3.03 17.66 -6.13
C PRO A 27 2.65 17.16 -4.73
N THR A 28 2.29 15.87 -4.60
CA THR A 28 1.89 15.26 -3.32
C THR A 28 3.01 15.26 -2.28
N PHE A 29 4.28 15.24 -2.71
CA PHE A 29 5.45 15.13 -1.83
C PHE A 29 6.33 16.39 -1.82
N THR A 30 5.75 17.56 -2.09
CA THR A 30 6.47 18.83 -1.90
C THR A 30 6.78 19.08 -0.42
N SER A 31 7.81 19.87 -0.14
CA SER A 31 8.17 20.22 1.24
C SER A 31 7.01 20.84 2.03
N GLY A 32 6.14 21.62 1.38
CA GLY A 32 4.94 22.16 2.00
C GLY A 32 3.94 21.07 2.41
N LYS A 33 3.65 20.13 1.50
CA LYS A 33 2.75 19.00 1.79
C LYS A 33 3.32 18.03 2.83
N ILE A 34 4.62 17.77 2.82
CA ILE A 34 5.25 16.96 3.87
C ILE A 34 5.16 17.65 5.24
N LYS A 35 5.34 18.97 5.30
CA LYS A 35 5.15 19.73 6.55
C LYS A 35 3.71 19.65 7.05
N GLU A 36 2.71 19.71 6.16
CA GLU A 36 1.30 19.52 6.51
C GLU A 36 1.02 18.11 7.07
N MET A 37 1.70 17.07 6.57
CA MET A 37 1.56 15.69 7.06
C MET A 37 2.28 15.43 8.40
N PHE A 38 3.28 16.25 8.75
CA PHE A 38 4.16 16.03 9.90
C PHE A 38 3.43 15.83 11.24
N PRO A 39 2.39 16.61 11.61
CA PRO A 39 1.66 16.39 12.86
C PRO A 39 0.99 15.01 12.95
N ILE A 40 0.44 14.51 11.82
CA ILE A 40 -0.18 13.18 11.74
C ILE A 40 0.88 12.10 11.97
N ILE A 41 2.04 12.24 11.32
CA ILE A 41 3.17 11.31 11.49
C ILE A 41 3.63 11.29 12.95
N GLY A 42 3.77 12.46 13.57
CA GLY A 42 4.14 12.60 14.99
C GLY A 42 3.16 11.90 15.92
N GLN A 43 1.86 12.06 15.71
CA GLN A 43 0.81 11.40 16.51
C GLN A 43 0.94 9.87 16.50
N TYR A 44 1.16 9.28 15.33
CA TYR A 44 1.39 7.83 15.23
C TYR A 44 2.76 7.43 15.79
N GLY A 45 3.76 8.30 15.73
CA GLY A 45 5.06 8.12 16.35
C GLY A 45 4.95 8.00 17.88
N ASP A 46 4.18 8.87 18.51
CA ASP A 46 3.91 8.79 19.95
C ASP A 46 3.19 7.48 20.31
N MET A 47 2.24 7.04 19.46
CA MET A 47 1.54 5.78 19.67
C MET A 47 2.47 4.56 19.54
N LEU A 48 3.37 4.57 18.56
CA LEU A 48 4.41 3.57 18.40
C LEU A 48 5.30 3.48 19.66
N VAL A 49 5.78 4.63 20.17
CA VAL A 49 6.61 4.67 21.39
C VAL A 49 5.86 4.11 22.60
N ARG A 50 4.58 4.47 22.77
CA ARG A 50 3.73 3.92 23.84
C ARG A 50 3.60 2.40 23.74
N ASN A 51 3.38 1.87 22.54
CA ASN A 51 3.22 0.42 22.34
C ASN A 51 4.55 -0.33 22.54
N LEU A 52 5.68 0.23 22.09
CA LEU A 52 7.01 -0.32 22.35
C LEU A 52 7.33 -0.36 23.85
N ARG A 53 6.99 0.70 24.60
CA ARG A 53 7.21 0.73 26.06
C ARG A 53 6.46 -0.40 26.77
N LYS A 54 5.19 -0.63 26.42
CA LYS A 54 4.37 -1.73 26.97
C LYS A 54 4.98 -3.10 26.69
N GLU A 55 5.57 -3.32 25.51
CA GLU A 55 6.22 -4.60 25.20
C GLU A 55 7.58 -4.75 25.90
N ALA A 56 8.32 -3.65 26.05
CA ALA A 56 9.58 -3.63 26.80
C ALA A 56 9.36 -3.95 28.30
N GLU A 57 8.30 -3.41 28.92
CA GLU A 57 7.91 -3.72 30.31
C GLU A 57 7.57 -5.20 30.53
N LYS A 58 7.07 -5.88 29.49
CA LYS A 58 6.81 -7.34 29.53
C LYS A 58 8.09 -8.18 29.40
N GLY A 59 9.22 -7.56 29.06
CA GLY A 59 10.50 -8.26 28.82
C GLY A 59 10.47 -9.22 27.63
N LYS A 60 9.52 -9.06 26.69
CA LYS A 60 9.36 -9.97 25.55
C LYS A 60 10.08 -9.46 24.32
N PRO A 61 10.66 -10.33 23.48
CA PRO A 61 11.16 -9.95 22.17
C PRO A 61 10.06 -9.31 21.32
N VAL A 62 10.39 -8.19 20.67
CA VAL A 62 9.46 -7.45 19.80
C VAL A 62 9.73 -7.79 18.33
N ASN A 63 8.69 -8.19 17.60
CA ASN A 63 8.78 -8.34 16.15
C ASN A 63 8.73 -6.95 15.48
N LEU A 64 9.89 -6.45 15.05
CA LEU A 64 10.02 -5.12 14.45
C LEU A 64 9.21 -4.98 13.15
N LYS A 65 9.19 -6.00 12.29
CA LYS A 65 8.41 -5.99 11.04
C LYS A 65 6.92 -5.80 11.31
N HIS A 66 6.42 -6.39 12.40
CA HIS A 66 5.02 -6.28 12.77
C HIS A 66 4.66 -4.87 13.27
N ILE A 67 5.41 -4.35 14.24
CA ILE A 67 5.08 -3.07 14.89
C ILE A 67 5.35 -1.87 13.98
N PHE A 68 6.47 -1.86 13.26
CA PHE A 68 6.75 -0.81 12.28
C PHE A 68 5.86 -0.94 11.04
N GLY A 69 5.49 -2.16 10.65
CA GLY A 69 4.53 -2.37 9.56
C GLY A 69 3.16 -1.77 9.87
N ALA A 70 2.67 -1.92 11.11
CA ALA A 70 1.45 -1.27 11.57
C ALA A 70 1.59 0.27 11.59
N TYR A 71 2.66 0.79 12.19
CA TYR A 71 2.94 2.24 12.17
C TYR A 71 2.96 2.82 10.75
N SER A 72 3.69 2.21 9.83
CA SER A 72 3.75 2.64 8.43
C SER A 72 2.39 2.59 7.75
N MET A 73 1.56 1.59 8.07
CA MET A 73 0.21 1.50 7.53
C MET A 73 -0.68 2.64 8.02
N ASP A 74 -0.69 2.91 9.32
CA ASP A 74 -1.46 4.01 9.90
C ASP A 74 -1.06 5.38 9.33
N VAL A 75 0.26 5.62 9.22
CA VAL A 75 0.79 6.85 8.63
C VAL A 75 0.33 6.99 7.18
N ILE A 76 0.50 5.96 6.33
CA ILE A 76 0.16 6.10 4.91
C ILE A 76 -1.34 6.21 4.68
N THR A 77 -2.17 5.46 5.43
CA THR A 77 -3.63 5.55 5.27
C THR A 77 -4.18 6.89 5.72
N SER A 78 -3.65 7.43 6.82
CA SER A 78 -4.09 8.71 7.34
C SER A 78 -3.63 9.86 6.45
N THR A 79 -2.35 9.90 6.06
CA THR A 79 -1.80 11.01 5.24
C THR A 79 -2.28 10.98 3.79
N SER A 80 -2.41 9.79 3.16
CA SER A 80 -2.78 9.69 1.75
C SER A 80 -4.30 9.65 1.53
N PHE A 81 -5.02 9.01 2.45
CA PHE A 81 -6.46 8.78 2.29
C PHE A 81 -7.33 9.53 3.31
N GLY A 82 -6.75 10.10 4.37
CA GLY A 82 -7.52 10.71 5.46
C GLY A 82 -8.26 9.68 6.29
N VAL A 83 -7.80 8.43 6.29
CA VAL A 83 -8.46 7.30 6.97
C VAL A 83 -7.58 6.81 8.12
N ASN A 84 -8.15 6.81 9.32
CA ASN A 84 -7.54 6.18 10.49
C ASN A 84 -8.04 4.74 10.62
N ILE A 85 -7.14 3.77 10.47
CA ILE A 85 -7.45 2.33 10.59
C ILE A 85 -7.08 1.77 11.96
N ASP A 86 -6.29 2.50 12.75
CA ASP A 86 -5.79 2.11 14.07
C ASP A 86 -5.10 0.73 14.10
N SER A 87 -4.23 0.48 13.12
CA SER A 87 -3.53 -0.79 12.96
C SER A 87 -2.48 -1.07 14.03
N LEU A 88 -1.93 -0.03 14.66
CA LEU A 88 -1.01 -0.16 15.80
C LEU A 88 -1.66 -0.84 17.01
N ASN A 89 -2.98 -0.70 17.19
CA ASN A 89 -3.73 -1.39 18.22
C ASN A 89 -4.49 -2.61 17.68
N ASN A 90 -4.83 -2.60 16.38
CA ASN A 90 -5.58 -3.67 15.70
C ASN A 90 -4.76 -4.29 14.55
N PRO A 91 -3.77 -5.15 14.84
CA PRO A 91 -2.86 -5.69 13.82
C PRO A 91 -3.51 -6.63 12.80
N GLN A 92 -4.73 -7.10 13.09
CA GLN A 92 -5.56 -7.93 12.21
C GLN A 92 -6.55 -7.10 11.37
N HIS A 93 -6.39 -5.76 11.34
CA HIS A 93 -7.25 -4.93 10.50
C HIS A 93 -7.14 -5.38 9.03
N PRO A 94 -8.26 -5.57 8.30
CA PRO A 94 -8.24 -6.13 6.95
C PRO A 94 -7.33 -5.38 5.97
N PHE A 95 -7.18 -4.07 6.16
CA PHE A 95 -6.29 -3.24 5.34
C PHE A 95 -4.81 -3.63 5.51
N VAL A 96 -4.39 -3.93 6.74
CA VAL A 96 -3.02 -4.35 7.08
C VAL A 96 -2.75 -5.74 6.52
N GLU A 97 -3.71 -6.66 6.67
CA GLU A 97 -3.59 -8.03 6.18
C GLU A 97 -3.51 -8.08 4.65
N ASN A 98 -4.41 -7.38 3.95
CA ASN A 98 -4.37 -7.29 2.49
C ASN A 98 -3.10 -6.59 2.00
N ALA A 99 -2.61 -5.55 2.70
CA ALA A 99 -1.34 -4.92 2.36
C ALA A 99 -0.15 -5.86 2.57
N LYS A 100 -0.10 -6.61 3.69
CA LYS A 100 0.93 -7.64 3.92
C LYS A 100 0.94 -8.66 2.79
N ASN A 101 -0.22 -9.10 2.32
CA ASN A 101 -0.34 -10.05 1.22
C ASN A 101 0.04 -9.43 -0.13
N LEU A 102 -0.19 -8.13 -0.35
CA LEU A 102 0.28 -7.42 -1.54
C LEU A 102 1.80 -7.28 -1.57
N PHE A 103 2.40 -6.99 -0.42
CA PHE A 103 3.85 -6.80 -0.27
C PHE A 103 4.59 -8.09 0.11
N ARG A 104 3.91 -9.24 0.11
CA ARG A 104 4.57 -10.56 0.07
C ARG A 104 5.16 -10.76 -1.33
N PHE A 105 6.18 -9.98 -1.64
CA PHE A 105 7.11 -10.30 -2.71
C PHE A 105 8.03 -11.38 -2.16
N GLU A 106 7.70 -12.63 -2.45
CA GLU A 106 8.69 -13.68 -2.33
C GLU A 106 9.69 -13.43 -3.46
N PHE A 107 10.83 -12.83 -3.14
CA PHE A 107 11.94 -12.60 -4.09
C PHE A 107 12.36 -13.89 -4.80
N PHE A 108 11.99 -15.04 -4.24
CA PHE A 108 12.21 -16.37 -4.80
C PHE A 108 10.97 -17.02 -5.41
N ASP A 109 9.91 -16.26 -5.72
CA ASP A 109 8.73 -16.80 -6.39
C ASP A 109 9.12 -17.36 -7.77
N PRO A 110 8.97 -18.69 -8.00
CA PRO A 110 9.29 -19.31 -9.29
C PRO A 110 8.51 -18.68 -10.45
N PHE A 111 7.32 -18.14 -10.18
CA PHE A 111 6.50 -17.47 -11.18
C PHE A 111 7.11 -16.14 -11.65
N LEU A 112 7.72 -15.37 -10.73
CA LEU A 112 8.44 -14.15 -11.10
C LEU A 112 9.68 -14.46 -11.95
N PHE A 113 10.42 -15.51 -11.60
CA PHE A 113 11.55 -15.97 -12.41
C PHE A 113 11.12 -16.45 -13.80
N LEU A 114 9.98 -17.14 -13.90
CA LEU A 114 9.44 -17.58 -15.18
C LEU A 114 9.11 -16.40 -16.10
N ILE A 115 8.51 -15.33 -15.56
CA ILE A 115 8.22 -14.11 -16.33
C ILE A 115 9.50 -13.40 -16.75
N LEU A 116 10.51 -13.33 -15.85
CA LEU A 116 11.77 -12.65 -16.12
C LEU A 116 12.62 -13.37 -17.18
N LEU A 117 12.75 -14.69 -17.09
CA LEU A 117 13.59 -15.50 -17.98
C LEU A 117 12.93 -15.77 -19.33
N PHE A 118 11.59 -15.80 -19.38
CA PHE A 118 10.83 -16.15 -20.59
C PHE A 118 9.79 -15.06 -20.93
N PRO A 119 10.23 -13.84 -21.28
CA PRO A 119 9.32 -12.72 -21.53
C PRO A 119 8.37 -12.97 -22.71
N PHE A 120 8.72 -13.86 -23.65
CA PHE A 120 7.83 -14.25 -24.76
C PHE A 120 6.57 -15.02 -24.32
N LEU A 121 6.52 -15.55 -23.09
CA LEU A 121 5.33 -16.19 -22.52
C LEU A 121 4.31 -15.17 -21.98
N THR A 122 4.70 -13.90 -21.85
CA THR A 122 3.82 -12.83 -21.35
C THR A 122 2.47 -12.79 -22.07
N PRO A 123 2.39 -12.80 -23.43
CA PRO A 123 1.12 -12.83 -24.16
C PRO A 123 0.22 -14.03 -23.82
N VAL A 124 0.82 -15.18 -23.49
CA VAL A 124 0.07 -16.38 -23.10
C VAL A 124 -0.54 -16.19 -21.71
N PHE A 125 0.24 -15.70 -20.75
CA PHE A 125 -0.27 -15.37 -19.41
C PHE A 125 -1.36 -14.30 -19.45
N GLU A 126 -1.29 -13.37 -20.41
CA GLU A 126 -2.36 -12.39 -20.62
C GLU A 126 -3.68 -13.04 -21.03
N ARG A 127 -3.64 -13.97 -22.00
CA ARG A 127 -4.82 -14.68 -22.47
C ARG A 127 -5.44 -15.58 -21.39
N LEU A 128 -4.59 -16.18 -20.56
CA LEU A 128 -5.02 -17.03 -19.44
C LEU A 128 -5.44 -16.24 -18.19
N ASN A 129 -5.33 -14.91 -18.21
CA ASN A 129 -5.69 -14.03 -17.09
C ASN A 129 -4.97 -14.39 -15.77
N ILE A 130 -3.72 -14.83 -15.87
CA ILE A 130 -2.87 -15.14 -14.72
C ILE A 130 -2.20 -13.85 -14.27
N CYS A 131 -2.27 -13.55 -12.98
CA CYS A 131 -1.78 -12.31 -12.38
C CYS A 131 -0.84 -12.64 -11.21
N VAL A 132 0.26 -11.91 -11.10
CA VAL A 132 1.22 -11.99 -9.98
C VAL A 132 0.55 -11.52 -8.68
N PHE A 133 -0.39 -10.58 -8.78
CA PHE A 133 -1.10 -10.06 -7.62
C PHE A 133 -2.35 -10.90 -7.33
N PRO A 134 -2.57 -11.34 -6.08
CA PRO A 134 -3.78 -12.08 -5.71
C PRO A 134 -5.05 -11.26 -5.98
N LYS A 135 -6.03 -11.85 -6.68
CA LYS A 135 -7.28 -11.17 -7.05
C LYS A 135 -8.05 -10.63 -5.85
N SER A 136 -8.10 -11.39 -4.74
CA SER A 136 -8.78 -10.98 -3.51
C SER A 136 -8.21 -9.66 -2.95
N VAL A 137 -6.89 -9.51 -2.96
CA VAL A 137 -6.19 -8.32 -2.48
C VAL A 137 -6.43 -7.14 -3.40
N THR A 138 -6.32 -7.34 -4.72
CA THR A 138 -6.57 -6.28 -5.69
C THR A 138 -8.01 -5.79 -5.69
N ASP A 139 -8.97 -6.70 -5.51
CA ASP A 139 -10.39 -6.39 -5.39
C ASP A 139 -10.67 -5.60 -4.11
N PHE A 140 -10.05 -5.97 -2.99
CA PHE A 140 -10.16 -5.25 -1.73
C PHE A 140 -9.70 -3.80 -1.86
N PHE A 141 -8.52 -3.55 -2.42
CA PHE A 141 -8.00 -2.19 -2.59
C PHE A 141 -8.79 -1.41 -3.63
N THR A 142 -9.22 -2.04 -4.73
CA THR A 142 -10.06 -1.39 -5.74
C THR A 142 -11.39 -0.93 -5.15
N LYS A 143 -12.06 -1.81 -4.37
CA LYS A 143 -13.31 -1.46 -3.67
C LYS A 143 -13.09 -0.37 -2.63
N SER A 144 -12.02 -0.45 -1.85
CA SER A 144 -11.67 0.55 -0.85
C SER A 144 -11.46 1.93 -1.47
N VAL A 145 -10.67 2.03 -2.55
CA VAL A 145 -10.40 3.29 -3.24
C VAL A 145 -11.66 3.85 -3.90
N LYS A 146 -12.49 3.00 -4.53
CA LYS A 146 -13.79 3.43 -5.09
C LYS A 146 -14.70 4.02 -4.00
N LYS A 147 -14.83 3.34 -2.86
CA LYS A 147 -15.62 3.82 -1.72
C LYS A 147 -15.11 5.16 -1.19
N MET A 148 -13.79 5.32 -1.07
CA MET A 148 -13.19 6.60 -0.64
C MET A 148 -13.44 7.73 -1.63
N LYS A 149 -13.36 7.45 -2.93
CA LYS A 149 -13.68 8.42 -3.98
C LYS A 149 -15.15 8.85 -3.90
N GLU A 150 -16.07 7.89 -3.76
CA GLU A 150 -17.51 8.15 -3.64
C GLU A 150 -17.84 9.00 -2.40
N SER A 151 -17.23 8.70 -1.25
CA SER A 151 -17.40 9.50 -0.03
C SER A 151 -16.99 10.95 -0.25
N ARG A 152 -15.80 11.19 -0.83
CA ARG A 152 -15.30 12.54 -1.10
C ARG A 152 -16.15 13.33 -2.10
N LEU A 153 -16.79 12.65 -3.06
CA LEU A 153 -17.69 13.30 -4.01
C LEU A 153 -19.00 13.72 -3.35
N LYS A 154 -19.54 12.91 -2.43
CA LYS A 154 -20.75 13.25 -1.67
C LYS A 154 -20.52 14.43 -0.73
N ASP A 155 -19.36 14.48 -0.07
CA ASP A 155 -19.02 15.58 0.85
C ASP A 155 -18.85 16.92 0.13
N LYS A 156 -18.49 16.93 -1.17
CA LYS A 156 -18.42 18.15 -1.99
C LYS A 156 -19.78 18.61 -2.55
N GLN A 157 -20.82 17.78 -2.47
CA GLN A 157 -22.17 18.11 -2.94
C GLN A 157 -23.08 18.64 -1.82
N LYS A 158 -22.60 18.65 -0.58
CA LYS A 158 -23.22 19.31 0.57
C LYS A 158 -22.55 20.66 0.81
#